data_AF-A0A933F7U5-F1
#
_entry.id   AF-A0A933F7U5-F1
#
_cell.length_a   1.000
_cell.length_b   1.000
_cell.length_c   1.000
_cell.angle_alpha   90.00
_cell.angle_beta   90.00
_cell.angle_gamma   90.00
#
_symmetry.space_group_name_H-M   'P 1'
#
loop_
_entity.id
_entity.type
_entity.pdbx_description
1 polymer ?
#
loop_
_entity_poly.entity_id
_entity_poly.type
_entity_poly.pdbx_seq_one_letter_code
_entity_poly.pdbx_strand_id
1 'polypeptide(L)'
;MARRNVLIIVAAGVLVAAGALLLLRPTSDAPAYRTAPVERGEIVATVVATGTLNPVTTVQVGSQISGMVKHLYADFNSVVKRGQLIARIDPELFEARLNQARA
;
A
#
# COMPACT_ATOMS: atom_id res chain seq x y z
N MET A 1 -31.51 -74.70 -51.25
CA MET A 1 -31.49 -74.43 -49.79
C MET A 1 -30.18 -73.83 -49.26
N ALA A 2 -29.06 -73.86 -49.98
CA ALA A 2 -27.76 -73.38 -49.47
C ALA A 2 -27.66 -71.84 -49.27
N ARG A 3 -28.27 -71.02 -50.15
CA ARG A 3 -28.13 -69.55 -50.10
C ARG A 3 -28.79 -68.89 -48.88
N ARG A 4 -29.88 -69.48 -48.36
CA ARG A 4 -30.61 -68.96 -47.18
C ARG A 4 -29.83 -69.14 -45.88
N ASN A 5 -29.10 -70.26 -45.75
CA ASN A 5 -28.33 -70.56 -44.54
C ASN A 5 -27.06 -69.69 -44.45
N VAL A 6 -26.44 -69.37 -45.59
CA VAL A 6 -25.30 -68.44 -45.65
C VAL A 6 -25.70 -67.04 -45.18
N LEU A 7 -26.88 -66.54 -45.59
CA LEU A 7 -27.38 -65.24 -45.15
C LEU A 7 -27.64 -65.17 -43.63
N ILE A 8 -28.13 -66.25 -43.03
CA ILE A 8 -28.38 -66.32 -41.58
C ILE A 8 -27.06 -66.31 -40.80
N ILE A 9 -26.03 -67.04 -41.26
CA ILE A 9 -24.72 -67.07 -40.61
C ILE A 9 -24.03 -65.70 -40.68
N VAL A 10 -24.12 -65.02 -41.83
CA VAL A 10 -23.57 -63.66 -41.98
C VAL A 10 -24.32 -62.68 -41.08
N ALA A 11 -25.65 -62.73 -41.03
CA ALA A 11 -26.45 -61.87 -40.17
C ALA A 11 -26.15 -62.09 -38.67
N ALA A 12 -25.98 -63.35 -38.26
CA ALA A 12 -25.58 -63.69 -36.90
C ALA A 12 -24.16 -63.18 -36.58
N GLY A 13 -23.22 -63.33 -37.51
CA GLY A 13 -21.85 -62.79 -37.36
C GLY A 13 -21.84 -61.27 -37.23
N VAL A 14 -22.65 -60.56 -38.01
CA VAL A 14 -22.78 -59.09 -37.92
C VAL A 14 -23.42 -58.67 -36.61
N LEU A 15 -24.43 -59.40 -36.11
CA LEU A 15 -25.05 -59.11 -34.80
C LEU A 15 -24.08 -59.34 -33.64
N VAL A 16 -23.29 -60.41 -33.68
CA VAL A 16 -22.27 -60.69 -32.66
C VAL A 16 -21.16 -59.65 -32.72
N ALA A 17 -20.69 -59.28 -33.92
CA ALA A 17 -19.69 -58.25 -34.10
C ALA A 17 -20.20 -56.88 -33.62
N ALA A 18 -21.44 -56.51 -33.95
CA ALA A 18 -22.05 -55.26 -33.50
C ALA A 18 -22.25 -55.23 -31.96
N GLY A 19 -22.69 -56.35 -31.38
CA GLY A 19 -22.83 -56.50 -29.92
C GLY A 19 -21.48 -56.38 -29.20
N ALA A 20 -20.44 -57.04 -29.72
CA ALA A 20 -19.09 -56.92 -29.20
C ALA A 20 -18.56 -55.48 -29.32
N LEU A 21 -18.79 -54.82 -30.45
CA LEU A 21 -18.33 -53.45 -30.69
C LEU A 21 -19.03 -52.43 -29.78
N LEU A 22 -20.27 -52.69 -29.37
CA LEU A 22 -21.00 -51.87 -28.39
C LEU A 22 -20.47 -52.09 -26.96
N LEU A 23 -20.06 -53.31 -26.61
CA LEU A 23 -19.48 -53.64 -25.31
C LEU A 23 -18.04 -53.13 -25.14
N LEU A 24 -17.30 -52.99 -26.22
CA LEU A 24 -15.92 -52.47 -26.22
C LEU A 24 -15.85 -50.93 -26.33
N ARG A 25 -16.98 -50.21 -26.31
CA ARG A 25 -16.96 -48.75 -26.34
C ARG A 25 -16.32 -48.21 -25.06
N PRO A 26 -15.25 -47.42 -25.14
CA PRO A 26 -14.64 -46.81 -23.97
C PRO A 26 -15.65 -45.82 -23.36
N THR A 27 -16.07 -46.10 -22.14
CA THR A 27 -16.78 -45.14 -21.29
C THR A 27 -15.84 -43.96 -21.05
N SER A 28 -16.28 -42.74 -21.35
CA SER A 28 -15.46 -41.54 -21.11
C SER A 28 -15.15 -41.42 -19.63
N ASP A 29 -13.88 -41.42 -19.26
CA ASP A 29 -13.46 -41.16 -17.88
C ASP A 29 -13.99 -39.79 -17.45
N ALA A 30 -14.75 -39.78 -16.36
CA ALA A 30 -15.26 -38.54 -15.80
C ALA A 30 -14.08 -37.66 -15.38
N PRO A 31 -14.14 -36.33 -15.61
CA PRO A 31 -13.05 -35.43 -15.25
C PRO A 31 -12.77 -35.49 -13.74
N ALA A 32 -11.53 -35.81 -13.39
CA ALA A 32 -11.09 -35.86 -12.00
C ALA A 32 -10.83 -34.44 -11.48
N TYR A 33 -11.49 -34.07 -10.38
CA TYR A 33 -11.32 -32.78 -9.71
C TYR A 33 -10.58 -32.93 -8.38
N ARG A 34 -9.70 -31.96 -8.09
CA ARG A 34 -9.04 -31.84 -6.80
C ARG A 34 -9.76 -30.79 -5.97
N THR A 35 -10.28 -31.21 -4.82
CA THR A 35 -10.97 -30.32 -3.88
C THR A 35 -10.16 -30.17 -2.59
N ALA A 36 -10.44 -29.10 -1.85
CA ALA A 36 -9.87 -28.85 -0.53
C ALA A 36 -10.99 -28.40 0.42
N PRO A 37 -10.89 -28.70 1.73
CA PRO A 37 -11.86 -28.24 2.72
C PRO A 37 -11.81 -26.72 2.86
N VAL A 38 -12.98 -26.10 3.07
CA VAL A 38 -13.08 -24.66 3.31
C VAL A 38 -12.83 -24.38 4.79
N GLU A 39 -11.84 -23.55 5.09
CA GLU A 39 -11.51 -23.12 6.44
C GLU A 39 -11.93 -21.66 6.65
N ARG A 40 -12.33 -21.32 7.88
CA ARG A 40 -12.65 -19.95 8.29
C ARG A 40 -11.52 -19.43 9.17
N GLY A 41 -10.93 -18.32 8.77
CA GLY A 41 -9.92 -17.60 9.52
C GLY A 41 -10.13 -16.09 9.41
N GLU A 42 -9.50 -15.34 10.30
CA GLU A 42 -9.53 -13.88 10.26
C GLU A 42 -8.61 -13.38 9.13
N ILE A 43 -9.14 -12.53 8.25
CA ILE A 43 -8.38 -11.88 7.18
C ILE A 43 -8.16 -10.43 7.59
N VAL A 44 -6.93 -10.10 7.98
CA VAL A 44 -6.56 -8.74 8.36
C VAL A 44 -5.96 -8.02 7.16
N ALA A 45 -6.71 -7.07 6.61
CA ALA A 45 -6.20 -6.16 5.59
C ALA A 45 -5.66 -4.89 6.27
N THR A 46 -4.33 -4.74 6.31
CA THR A 46 -3.69 -3.54 6.86
C THR A 46 -3.42 -2.55 5.74
N VAL A 47 -3.95 -1.33 5.86
CA VAL A 47 -3.64 -0.23 4.94
C VAL A 47 -2.50 0.59 5.54
N VAL A 48 -1.38 0.68 4.84
CA VAL A 48 -0.24 1.52 5.26
C VAL A 48 -0.46 2.93 4.72
N ALA A 49 -0.70 3.88 5.62
CA ALA A 49 -0.78 5.30 5.29
C ALA A 49 0.46 6.01 5.84
N THR A 50 1.31 6.52 4.94
CA THR A 50 2.43 7.39 5.29
C THR A 50 1.96 8.84 5.31
N GLY A 51 2.03 9.49 6.47
CA GLY A 51 1.80 10.94 6.62
C GLY A 51 3.07 11.65 7.09
N THR A 52 3.22 12.93 6.78
CA THR A 52 4.30 13.77 7.31
C THR A 52 3.91 14.32 8.68
N LEU A 53 4.82 14.28 9.65
CA LEU A 53 4.60 14.86 10.97
C LEU A 53 4.97 16.35 10.93
N ASN A 54 4.01 17.22 11.24
CA ASN A 54 4.22 18.66 11.32
C ASN A 54 4.12 19.14 12.78
N PRO A 55 4.92 20.13 13.19
CA PRO A 55 4.79 20.75 14.50
C PRO A 55 3.43 21.46 14.63
N VAL A 56 2.81 21.37 15.81
CA VAL A 56 1.51 22.00 16.10
C VAL A 56 1.59 23.52 16.01
N THR A 57 2.75 24.10 16.32
CA THR A 57 2.96 25.55 16.26
C THR A 57 4.41 25.83 15.91
N THR A 58 4.62 26.62 14.85
CA THR A 58 5.92 27.13 14.43
C THR A 58 5.85 28.64 14.44
N VAL A 59 6.79 29.29 15.12
CA VAL A 59 6.89 30.75 15.16
C VAL A 59 8.24 31.15 14.61
N GLN A 60 8.24 31.95 13.55
CA GLN A 60 9.45 32.56 13.02
C GLN A 60 9.77 33.81 13.83
N VAL A 61 10.90 33.79 14.55
CA VAL A 61 11.36 34.91 15.36
C VAL A 61 12.36 35.73 14.56
N GLY A 62 12.12 37.04 14.45
CA GLY A 62 13.01 37.99 13.78
C GLY A 62 13.09 39.30 14.55
N SER A 63 13.99 40.20 14.11
CA SER A 63 14.06 41.55 14.66
C SER A 63 13.06 42.46 13.93
N GLN A 64 12.36 43.33 14.67
CA GLN A 64 11.53 44.39 14.08
C GLN A 64 12.37 45.53 13.49
N ILE A 65 13.64 45.61 13.89
CA ILE A 65 14.54 46.70 13.56
C ILE A 65 15.81 46.12 12.94
N SER A 66 16.24 46.71 11.83
CA SER A 66 17.52 46.36 11.21
C SER A 66 18.68 46.96 12.01
N GLY A 67 19.65 46.12 12.37
CA GLY A 67 20.86 46.52 13.07
C GLY A 67 21.80 45.34 13.28
N MET A 68 23.03 45.63 13.69
CA MET A 68 24.04 44.59 13.94
C MET A 68 23.70 43.82 15.24
N VAL A 69 23.83 42.49 15.22
CA VAL A 69 23.63 41.67 16.42
C VAL A 69 24.86 41.82 17.32
N LYS A 70 24.69 42.42 18.50
CA LYS A 70 25.75 42.61 19.50
C LYS A 70 25.95 41.36 20.36
N HIS A 71 24.86 40.71 20.76
CA HIS A 71 24.89 39.47 21.54
C HIS A 71 23.77 38.51 21.12
N LEU A 72 24.07 37.21 21.09
CA LEU A 72 23.11 36.12 20.87
C LEU A 72 23.12 35.20 22.09
N TYR A 73 21.96 34.98 22.69
CA TYR A 73 21.78 34.25 23.95
C TYR A 73 21.05 32.90 23.78
N ALA A 74 20.58 32.59 22.58
CA ALA A 74 19.98 31.30 22.25
C ALA A 74 20.58 30.76 20.96
N ASP A 75 20.89 29.46 20.97
CA ASP A 75 21.45 28.73 19.83
C ASP A 75 20.45 27.68 19.33
N PHE A 76 20.76 27.05 18.20
CA PHE A 76 20.00 25.95 17.64
C PHE A 76 19.74 24.85 18.68
N ASN A 77 18.51 24.34 18.69
CA ASN A 77 17.99 23.36 19.68
C ASN A 77 17.95 23.82 21.14
N SER A 78 18.21 25.10 21.45
CA SER A 78 18.03 25.61 22.81
C SER A 78 16.54 25.73 23.16
N VAL A 79 16.15 25.25 24.34
CA VAL A 79 14.79 25.43 24.86
C VAL A 79 14.61 26.86 25.37
N VAL A 80 13.67 27.60 24.79
CA VAL A 80 13.40 28.99 25.17
C VAL A 80 12.04 29.15 25.85
N LYS A 81 11.94 30.11 26.77
CA LYS A 81 10.70 30.46 27.48
C LYS A 81 10.10 31.76 26.96
N ARG A 82 8.80 31.96 27.20
CA ARG A 82 8.12 33.22 26.88
C ARG A 82 8.83 34.40 27.57
N GLY A 83 9.15 35.43 26.81
CA GLY A 83 9.81 36.65 27.30
C GLY A 83 11.32 36.53 27.50
N GLN A 84 11.93 35.39 27.13
CA GLN A 84 13.38 35.23 27.19
C GLN A 84 14.07 36.12 26.15
N LEU A 85 15.16 36.77 26.57
CA LEU A 85 16.03 37.52 25.66
C LEU A 85 16.79 36.54 24.75
N ILE A 86 16.55 36.63 23.44
CA ILE A 86 17.15 35.75 22.44
C ILE A 86 18.40 36.40 21.83
N ALA A 87 18.29 37.68 21.44
CA ALA A 87 19.38 38.45 20.86
C ALA A 87 19.28 39.92 21.27
N ARG A 88 20.42 40.61 21.31
CA ARG A 88 20.51 42.07 21.49
C ARG A 88 21.10 42.70 20.24
N ILE A 89 20.34 43.60 19.63
CA ILE A 89 20.78 44.46 18.52
C ILE A 89 21.55 45.65 19.10
N ASP A 90 22.57 46.12 18.39
CA ASP A 90 23.41 47.24 18.79
C ASP A 90 22.59 48.54 18.90
N PRO A 91 22.51 49.16 20.11
CA PRO A 91 21.64 50.31 20.33
C PRO A 91 22.29 51.67 20.03
N GLU A 92 23.59 51.75 19.70
CA GLU A 92 24.33 53.03 19.63
C GLU A 92 23.63 54.11 18.80
N LEU A 93 23.17 53.76 17.59
CA LEU A 93 22.47 54.71 16.72
C LEU A 93 21.13 55.18 17.31
N PHE A 94 20.44 54.30 18.05
CA PHE A 94 19.16 54.62 18.67
C PHE A 94 19.33 55.45 19.94
N GLU A 95 20.35 55.16 20.75
CA GLU A 95 20.69 55.95 21.94
C GLU A 95 21.11 57.38 21.55
N ALA A 96 21.91 57.53 20.50
CA ALA A 96 22.29 58.85 20.00
C ALA A 96 21.06 59.68 19.58
N ARG A 97 20.12 59.08 18.83
CA ARG A 97 18.88 59.74 18.42
C ARG A 97 17.98 60.09 19.61
N LEU A 98 17.89 59.21 20.60
CA LEU A 98 17.10 59.45 21.81
C LEU A 98 17.66 60.61 22.62
N ASN A 99 18.98 60.69 22.76
CA ASN A 99 19.65 61.79 23.46
C ASN A 99 19.42 63.12 22.73
N GLN A 100 19.48 63.12 21.40
CA GLN A 100 19.16 64.30 20.61
C GLN A 100 17.70 64.75 20.76
N ALA A 101 16.75 63.82 20.87
CA ALA A 101 15.33 64.13 21.04
C ALA A 101 14.95 64.60 22.46
N ARG A 102 15.82 64.33 23.45
CA ARG A 102 15.62 64.72 24.85
C ARG A 102 16.27 66.07 25.21
N ALA A 103 17.19 66.55 24.38
CA ALA A 103 17.81 67.87 24.48
C ALA A 103 16.90 68.95 23.89
#